data_AF-A0A552HA76-F1
#
_entry.id   AF-A0A552HA76-F1
#
_cell.length_a   1.000
_cell.length_b   1.000
_cell.length_c   1.000
_cell.angle_alpha   90.00
_cell.angle_beta   90.00
_cell.angle_gamma   90.00
#
_symmetry.space_group_name_H-M   'P 1'
#
loop_
_entity.id
_entity.type
_entity.pdbx_description
1 polymer ?
#
loop_
_entity_poly.entity_id
_entity_poly.type
_entity_poly.pdbx_seq_one_letter_code
_entity_poly.pdbx_strand_id
1 'polypeptide(L)'
;MLTINLDHESEKYLIEILSEEKITSQELVKKLLRNHWITLKKSPTVLEKMGGYPEHLLDEREDLSDRDIRKQKIAKYLRQKHEQHE
;
A
#
# COMPACT_ATOMS: atom_id res chain seq x y z
N MET A 1 33.09 -9.28 -1.08
CA MET A 1 32.28 -10.39 -0.53
C MET A 1 31.86 -10.00 0.86
N LEU A 2 30.57 -10.11 1.19
CA LEU A 2 30.10 -9.91 2.56
C LEU A 2 30.44 -11.19 3.35
N THR A 3 31.19 -11.08 4.44
CA THR A 3 31.43 -12.18 5.38
C THR A 3 30.40 -12.11 6.49
N ILE A 4 29.55 -13.12 6.58
CA ILE A 4 28.51 -13.24 7.61
C ILE A 4 29.05 -14.22 8.65
N ASN A 5 29.17 -13.78 9.90
CA ASN A 5 29.40 -14.69 11.02
C ASN A 5 28.04 -15.21 11.50
N LEU A 6 27.90 -16.53 11.47
CA LEU A 6 26.74 -17.23 12.03
C LEU A 6 27.15 -17.81 13.38
N ASP A 7 26.20 -17.84 14.32
CA ASP A 7 26.35 -18.62 15.54
C ASP A 7 26.21 -20.12 15.24
N HIS A 8 26.65 -20.96 16.17
CA HIS A 8 26.68 -22.41 15.99
C HIS A 8 25.29 -23.02 15.72
N GLU A 9 24.23 -22.42 16.25
CA GLU A 9 22.86 -22.89 16.05
C GLU A 9 22.39 -22.54 14.64
N SER A 10 22.64 -21.31 14.20
CA SER A 10 22.37 -20.86 12.83
C SER A 10 23.15 -21.65 11.77
N GLU A 11 24.38 -22.05 12.04
CA GLU A 11 25.15 -22.94 11.16
C GLU A 11 24.48 -24.30 11.01
N LYS A 12 23.94 -24.86 12.09
CA LYS A 12 23.19 -26.12 12.05
C LYS A 12 21.95 -25.99 11.15
N TYR A 13 21.18 -24.92 11.30
CA TYR A 13 20.02 -24.64 10.44
C TYR A 13 20.42 -24.49 8.97
N LEU A 14 21.53 -23.82 8.69
CA LEU A 14 22.03 -23.66 7.32
C LEU A 14 22.33 -25.03 6.69
N ILE A 15 23.03 -25.91 7.39
CA ILE A 15 23.37 -27.25 6.89
C ILE A 15 22.10 -28.07 6.60
N GLU A 16 21.13 -28.02 7.51
CA GLU A 16 19.86 -28.75 7.38
C GLU A 16 19.06 -28.27 6.17
N ILE A 17 18.89 -26.96 6.01
CA ILE A 17 18.18 -26.36 4.87
C ILE A 17 18.87 -26.68 3.54
N LEU A 18 20.19 -26.63 3.49
CA LEU A 18 20.95 -26.97 2.28
C LEU A 18 20.82 -28.45 1.91
N SER A 19 20.75 -29.33 2.92
CA SER A 19 20.53 -30.76 2.71
C SER A 19 19.15 -31.07 2.13
N GLU A 20 18.11 -30.38 2.60
CA GLU A 20 16.74 -30.57 2.13
C GLU A 20 16.49 -29.96 0.74
N GLU A 21 16.83 -28.68 0.56
CA GLU A 21 16.52 -27.95 -0.68
C GLU A 21 17.53 -28.25 -1.81
N LYS A 22 18.69 -28.86 -1.51
CA LYS A 22 19.77 -29.16 -2.48
C LYS A 22 20.23 -27.94 -3.29
N ILE A 23 20.22 -26.77 -2.66
CA ILE A 23 20.63 -25.49 -3.26
C ILE A 23 21.98 -25.03 -2.71
N THR A 24 22.56 -24.00 -3.32
CA THR A 24 23.78 -23.36 -2.82
C THR A 24 23.45 -22.35 -1.71
N SER A 25 24.36 -22.16 -0.75
CA SER A 25 24.24 -21.14 0.31
C SER A 25 23.96 -19.74 -0.24
N GLN A 26 24.59 -19.36 -1.36
CA GLN A 26 24.35 -18.08 -2.02
C GLN A 26 22.92 -17.94 -2.56
N GLU A 27 22.33 -19.02 -3.07
CA GLU A 27 20.96 -19.00 -3.58
C GLU A 27 19.95 -18.91 -2.44
N LEU A 28 20.20 -19.62 -1.34
CA LEU A 28 19.42 -19.53 -0.12
C LEU A 28 19.41 -18.10 0.41
N VAL A 29 20.58 -17.46 0.52
CA VAL A 29 20.69 -16.07 0.98
C VAL A 29 19.91 -15.11 0.08
N LYS A 30 20.01 -15.26 -1.26
CA LYS A 30 19.22 -14.44 -2.20
C LYS A 30 17.71 -14.62 -2.00
N LYS A 31 17.25 -15.87 -1.83
CA LYS A 31 15.85 -16.21 -1.60
C LYS A 31 15.34 -15.63 -0.28
N LEU A 32 16.09 -15.78 0.81
CA LEU A 32 15.75 -15.25 2.12
C LEU A 32 15.70 -13.71 2.12
N LEU A 33 16.69 -13.05 1.53
CA LEU A 33 16.71 -11.59 1.42
C LEU A 33 15.51 -11.07 0.61
N ARG A 34 15.19 -11.71 -0.51
CA ARG A 34 14.01 -11.36 -1.32
C ARG A 34 12.72 -11.51 -0.53
N ASN A 35 12.55 -12.65 0.15
CA ASN A 35 11.35 -12.92 0.94
C ASN A 35 11.22 -11.95 2.10
N HIS A 36 12.30 -11.74 2.86
CA HIS A 36 12.32 -10.79 3.97
C HIS A 36 12.03 -9.36 3.49
N TRP A 37 12.59 -8.94 2.35
CA TRP A 37 12.29 -7.65 1.74
C TRP A 37 10.82 -7.49 1.37
N ILE A 38 10.20 -8.54 0.80
CA ILE A 38 8.76 -8.54 0.49
C ILE A 38 7.94 -8.47 1.77
N THR A 39 8.31 -9.20 2.83
CA THR A 39 7.62 -9.15 4.13
C THR A 39 7.75 -7.78 4.80
N LEU A 40 8.93 -7.15 4.73
CA LEU A 40 9.17 -5.81 5.26
C LEU A 40 8.37 -4.75 4.50
N LYS A 41 8.18 -4.92 3.19
CA LYS A 41 7.25 -4.09 2.42
C LYS A 41 5.82 -4.44 2.86
N LYS A 42 5.31 -3.67 3.82
CA LYS A 42 3.89 -3.66 4.19
C LYS A 42 3.08 -3.60 2.89
N SER A 43 2.41 -4.72 2.58
CA SER A 43 1.54 -4.76 1.41
C SER A 43 0.46 -3.71 1.60
N PRO A 44 0.21 -2.83 0.62
CA PRO A 44 -0.80 -1.81 0.78
C PRO A 44 -2.15 -2.50 1.04
N THR A 45 -2.83 -2.03 2.07
CA THR A 45 -4.20 -2.42 2.39
C THR A 45 -5.12 -2.14 1.21
N VAL A 46 -6.29 -2.77 1.17
CA VAL A 46 -7.30 -2.48 0.13
C VAL A 46 -7.60 -0.98 0.07
N LEU A 47 -7.67 -0.32 1.22
CA LEU A 47 -7.90 1.11 1.33
C LEU A 47 -6.76 1.93 0.70
N GLU A 48 -5.50 1.62 1.03
CA GLU A 48 -4.34 2.28 0.41
C GLU A 48 -4.28 2.03 -1.10
N LYS A 49 -4.66 0.84 -1.57
CA LYS A 49 -4.78 0.54 -3.01
C LYS A 49 -5.88 1.35 -3.70
N MET A 50 -6.95 1.70 -2.98
CA MET A 50 -8.06 2.52 -3.46
C MET A 50 -7.79 4.03 -3.40
N GLY A 51 -6.60 4.46 -2.95
CA GLY A 51 -6.25 5.87 -2.82
C GLY A 51 -6.45 6.45 -1.42
N GLY A 52 -6.66 5.62 -0.40
CA GLY A 52 -6.79 6.04 1.00
C GLY A 52 -8.23 6.10 1.48
N TYR A 53 -8.44 6.74 2.64
CA TYR A 53 -9.78 6.90 3.20
C TYR A 53 -10.52 8.01 2.44
N PRO A 54 -11.75 7.75 1.95
CA PRO A 54 -12.52 8.78 1.27
C PRO A 54 -12.85 9.92 2.23
N GLU A 55 -12.31 11.11 1.98
CA GLU A 55 -12.41 12.27 2.87
C GLU A 55 -13.86 12.73 3.13
N HIS A 56 -14.79 12.37 2.25
CA HIS A 56 -16.16 12.90 2.23
C HIS A 56 -17.23 11.80 2.11
N LEU A 57 -16.95 10.58 2.58
CA LEU A 57 -17.88 9.44 2.44
C LEU A 57 -19.11 9.57 3.35
N LEU A 58 -18.90 10.04 4.59
CA LEU A 58 -19.95 10.16 5.61
C LEU A 58 -20.43 11.60 5.81
N ASP A 59 -19.92 12.53 5.00
CA ASP A 59 -20.45 13.88 4.98
C ASP A 59 -21.96 13.79 4.72
N GLU A 60 -22.76 14.52 5.48
CA GLU A 60 -24.19 14.68 5.23
C GLU A 60 -24.37 15.37 3.88
N ARG A 61 -24.35 14.57 2.81
CA ARG A 61 -24.53 15.06 1.45
C ARG A 61 -26.01 15.21 1.22
N GLU A 62 -26.42 16.43 0.86
CA GLU A 62 -27.67 16.65 0.14
C GLU A 62 -27.73 15.68 -1.05
N ASP A 63 -28.86 15.02 -1.25
CA ASP A 63 -29.04 14.08 -2.34
C ASP A 63 -28.92 14.81 -3.69
N LEU A 64 -27.78 14.63 -4.36
CA LEU A 64 -27.53 15.18 -5.69
C LEU A 64 -28.08 14.28 -6.81
N SER A 65 -28.77 13.20 -6.49
CA SER A 65 -29.44 12.37 -7.50
C SER A 65 -30.56 13.14 -8.18
N ASP A 66 -31.25 14.00 -7.41
CA ASP A 66 -32.31 14.87 -7.93
C ASP A 66 -31.75 15.94 -8.90
N ARG A 67 -32.37 16.04 -10.08
CA ARG A 67 -31.99 16.99 -11.12
C ARG A 67 -32.18 18.44 -10.67
N ASP A 68 -33.24 18.73 -9.93
CA ASP A 68 -33.58 20.10 -9.55
C ASP A 68 -32.65 20.61 -8.45
N ILE A 69 -32.31 19.76 -7.48
CA ILE A 69 -31.28 20.04 -6.46
C ILE A 69 -29.94 20.34 -7.14
N ARG A 70 -29.53 19.53 -8.13
CA ARG A 70 -28.30 19.78 -8.90
C ARG A 70 -28.31 21.13 -9.62
N LYS A 71 -29.41 21.47 -10.30
CA LYS A 71 -29.50 22.75 -11.04
C LYS A 71 -29.37 23.95 -10.11
N GLN A 72 -30.03 23.91 -8.96
CA GLN A 72 -29.97 24.99 -7.97
C GLN A 72 -28.54 25.18 -7.45
N LYS A 73 -27.84 24.08 -7.13
CA LYS A 73 -26.47 24.13 -6.61
C LYS A 73 -25.47 24.65 -7.65
N ILE A 74 -25.59 24.21 -8.90
CA ILE A 74 -24.77 24.71 -10.02
C ILE A 74 -25.02 26.20 -10.22
N ALA A 75 -26.28 26.64 -10.25
CA ALA A 75 -26.62 28.05 -10.40
C ALA A 75 -26.04 28.90 -9.26
N LYS A 76 -26.12 28.42 -8.01
CA LYS A 76 -25.53 29.10 -6.85
C LYS A 76 -24.01 29.22 -6.97
N TYR A 77 -23.33 28.13 -7.34
CA TYR A 77 -21.87 28.13 -7.54
C TYR A 77 -21.43 29.11 -8.64
N LEU A 78 -22.14 29.12 -9.77
CA LEU A 78 -21.82 30.04 -10.88
C LEU A 78 -21.99 31.50 -10.46
N ARG A 79 -23.06 31.85 -9.73
CA ARG A 79 -23.26 33.21 -9.22
C ARG A 79 -22.13 33.64 -8.27
N GLN A 80 -21.80 32.81 -7.29
CA GLN A 80 -20.71 33.09 -6.35
C GLN A 80 -19.37 33.28 -7.07
N LYS A 81 -19.10 32.47 -8.09
CA LYS A 81 -17.88 32.61 -8.90
C LYS A 81 -17.87 33.93 -9.67
N HIS A 82 -19.00 34.34 -10.25
CA HIS A 82 -19.11 35.63 -10.94
C HIS A 82 -18.92 36.80 -9.98
N GLU A 83 -19.55 36.77 -8.80
CA GLU A 83 -19.41 37.80 -7.76
C GLU A 83 -17.99 37.93 -7.20
N GLN A 84 -17.19 36.85 -7.23
CA GLN A 84 -15.77 36.89 -6.82
C GLN A 84 -14.83 37.46 -7.89
N HIS A 85 -15.30 37.57 -9.13
CA HIS A 85 -14.53 38.05 -10.27
C HIS A 85 -14.93 39.46 -10.72
N GLU A 86 -15.90 40.10 -10.05
CA GLU A 86 -16.22 41.53 -10.14
C GLU A 86 -15.53 42.32 -9.02
#